data_AF-A0A1K1LVY7-F1
#
_entry.id   AF-A0A1K1LVY7-F1
#
_cell.length_a   1.000
_cell.length_b   1.000
_cell.length_c   1.000
_cell.angle_alpha   90.00
_cell.angle_beta   90.00
_cell.angle_gamma   90.00
#
_symmetry.space_group_name_H-M   'P 1'
#
loop_
_entity.id
_entity.type
_entity.pdbx_description
1 polymer ?
#
loop_
_entity_poly.entity_id
_entity_poly.type
_entity_poly.pdbx_seq_one_letter_code
_entity_poly.pdbx_strand_id
1 'polypeptide(L)'
;MKKEPLSKLARAEKKVKEIKDFYNHLAWFLVVNIVVFIVRFKMLDIFSIEFDSVGKNITNWIDVNMTIMPLLWLFGLTCHGLYVFKDKFRFYENWEQRQIEKYMEEDNDTKYM
;
A
#
# COMPACT_ATOMS: atom_id res chain seq x y z
N MET A 1 -4.34 35.22 -13.14
CA MET A 1 -3.90 34.19 -14.12
C MET A 1 -4.66 32.90 -13.83
N LYS A 2 -5.76 32.63 -14.56
CA LYS A 2 -6.52 31.37 -14.45
C LYS A 2 -5.60 30.24 -14.91
N LYS A 3 -5.22 29.32 -14.02
CA LYS A 3 -4.45 28.12 -14.43
C LYS A 3 -5.36 27.30 -15.35
N GLU A 4 -4.95 27.12 -16.60
CA GLU A 4 -5.65 26.24 -17.53
C GLU A 4 -5.84 24.84 -16.89
N PRO A 5 -7.00 24.19 -17.07
CA PRO A 5 -7.18 22.86 -16.56
C PRO A 5 -6.19 21.95 -17.30
N LEU A 6 -5.15 21.46 -16.60
CA LEU A 6 -4.24 20.40 -17.08
C LEU A 6 -5.01 19.48 -18.03
N SER A 7 -4.64 19.50 -19.32
CA SER A 7 -5.40 18.81 -20.36
C SER A 7 -5.64 17.36 -19.91
N LYS A 8 -6.78 16.75 -20.27
CA LYS A 8 -7.13 15.39 -19.82
C LYS A 8 -5.96 14.39 -20.01
N LEU A 9 -5.12 14.64 -21.03
CA LEU A 9 -3.87 13.92 -21.29
C LEU A 9 -2.85 14.06 -20.15
N ALA A 10 -2.53 15.28 -19.69
CA ALA A 10 -1.57 15.50 -18.61
C ALA A 10 -1.99 14.82 -17.28
N ARG A 11 -3.29 14.76 -16.99
CA ARG A 11 -3.82 14.00 -15.84
C ARG A 11 -3.64 12.49 -16.02
N ALA A 12 -3.89 11.97 -17.22
CA ALA A 12 -3.69 10.56 -17.53
C ALA A 12 -2.20 10.18 -17.47
N GLU A 13 -1.30 11.01 -18.00
CA GLU A 13 0.15 10.81 -17.94
C GLU A 13 0.66 10.78 -16.50
N LYS A 14 0.25 11.74 -15.66
CA LYS A 14 0.57 11.75 -14.23
C LYS A 14 0.10 10.46 -13.56
N LYS A 15 -1.10 9.98 -13.90
CA LYS A 15 -1.66 8.76 -13.33
C LYS A 15 -0.87 7.51 -13.71
N VAL A 16 -0.50 7.38 -14.98
CA VAL A 16 0.34 6.27 -15.46
C VAL A 16 1.68 6.28 -14.75
N LYS A 17 2.28 7.46 -14.54
CA LYS A 17 3.53 7.59 -13.78
C LYS A 17 3.38 7.13 -12.33
N GLU A 18 2.34 7.59 -11.61
CA GLU A 18 2.06 7.16 -10.24
C GLU A 18 1.88 5.64 -10.12
N ILE A 19 1.16 5.02 -11.07
CA ILE A 19 0.98 3.56 -11.12
C ILE A 19 2.32 2.84 -11.36
N LYS A 20 3.13 3.34 -12.30
CA LYS A 20 4.46 2.76 -12.59
C LYS A 20 5.38 2.84 -11.38
N ASP A 21 5.40 3.98 -10.70
CA ASP A 21 6.22 4.18 -9.50
C ASP A 21 5.75 3.25 -8.36
N PHE A 22 4.45 3.05 -8.20
CA PHE A 22 3.90 2.06 -7.25
C PHE A 22 4.37 0.63 -7.58
N TYR A 23 4.30 0.20 -8.85
CA TYR A 23 4.76 -1.14 -9.24
C TYR A 23 6.26 -1.34 -9.03
N ASN A 24 7.08 -0.31 -9.26
CA ASN A 24 8.51 -0.37 -8.94
C ASN A 24 8.75 -0.55 -7.43
N HIS A 25 7.99 0.17 -6.59
CA HIS A 25 8.09 0.03 -5.14
C HIS A 25 7.63 -1.37 -4.67
N LEU A 26 6.53 -1.87 -5.23
CA LEU A 26 6.04 -3.24 -4.99
C LEU A 26 7.05 -4.29 -5.44
N ALA A 27 7.68 -4.12 -6.61
CA ALA A 27 8.68 -5.05 -7.12
C ALA A 27 9.88 -5.15 -6.18
N TRP A 28 10.42 -4.01 -5.73
CA TRP A 28 11.52 -4.01 -4.75
C TRP A 28 11.11 -4.61 -3.41
N PHE A 29 9.89 -4.31 -2.92
CA PHE A 29 9.35 -4.96 -1.73
C PHE A 29 9.35 -6.48 -1.88
N LEU A 30 8.84 -7.02 -2.99
CA LEU A 30 8.80 -8.46 -3.23
C LEU A 30 10.20 -9.08 -3.32
N VAL A 31 11.11 -8.46 -4.08
CA VAL A 31 12.49 -8.96 -4.23
C VAL A 31 13.20 -9.02 -2.88
N VAL A 32 13.16 -7.93 -2.10
CA VAL A 32 13.80 -7.89 -0.78
C VAL A 32 13.18 -8.91 0.18
N ASN A 33 11.86 -9.02 0.21
CA ASN A 33 11.18 -9.99 1.09
C ASN A 33 11.46 -11.44 0.69
N ILE A 34 11.56 -11.75 -0.60
CA ILE A 34 11.96 -13.08 -1.07
C ILE A 34 13.38 -13.40 -0.62
N VAL A 35 14.33 -12.45 -0.76
CA VAL A 35 15.70 -12.65 -0.28
C VAL A 35 15.72 -12.86 1.23
N VAL A 36 15.01 -12.04 2.01
CA VAL A 36 14.88 -12.18 3.47
C VAL A 36 14.30 -13.55 3.84
N PHE A 37 13.27 -14.02 3.13
CA PHE A 37 12.65 -15.31 3.36
C PHE A 37 13.58 -16.48 2.99
N ILE A 38 14.30 -16.39 1.87
CA ILE A 38 15.31 -17.38 1.48
C ILE A 38 16.43 -17.41 2.51
N VAL A 39 16.93 -16.27 2.95
CA VAL A 39 17.96 -16.18 4.00
C VAL A 39 17.44 -16.81 5.28
N ARG A 40 16.19 -16.55 5.71
CA ARG A 40 15.60 -17.16 6.91
C ARG A 40 15.40 -18.68 6.77
N PHE A 41 14.96 -19.14 5.61
CA PHE A 41 14.71 -20.57 5.35
C PHE A 41 16.02 -21.35 5.20
N LYS A 42 16.99 -20.79 4.47
CA LYS A 42 18.33 -21.36 4.28
C LYS A 42 19.32 -21.02 5.41
N MET A 43 18.95 -20.15 6.35
CA MET A 43 19.72 -19.85 7.57
C MET A 43 20.01 -21.12 8.37
N LEU A 44 19.13 -22.11 8.28
CA LEU A 44 19.32 -23.42 8.91
C LEU A 44 20.47 -24.24 8.30
N ASP A 45 20.84 -24.02 7.04
CA ASP A 45 21.83 -24.86 6.34
C ASP A 45 23.11 -24.11 5.91
N ILE A 46 23.02 -22.84 5.48
CA ILE A 46 24.14 -22.07 4.91
C ILE A 46 24.95 -21.30 5.97
N PHE A 47 24.33 -20.92 7.09
CA PHE A 47 24.93 -20.13 8.16
C PHE A 47 25.47 -20.95 9.34
N SER A 48 25.75 -22.24 9.12
CA SER A 48 26.55 -23.07 10.03
C SER A 48 28.00 -22.57 10.19
N ILE A 49 28.39 -21.56 9.43
CA ILE A 49 29.66 -20.83 9.57
C ILE A 49 29.43 -19.64 10.52
N GLU A 50 29.81 -19.81 11.79
CA GLU A 50 30.18 -18.78 12.78
C GLU A 50 29.12 -17.95 13.55
N PHE A 51 27.81 -18.13 13.40
CA PHE A 51 26.86 -17.35 14.23
C PHE A 51 26.65 -17.88 15.67
N ASP A 52 27.19 -19.06 16.02
CA ASP A 52 27.15 -19.58 17.40
C ASP A 52 27.97 -18.70 18.39
N SER A 53 28.85 -17.84 17.85
CA SER A 53 29.64 -16.85 18.60
C SER A 53 28.90 -15.52 18.85
N VAL A 54 27.81 -15.28 18.12
CA VAL A 54 27.08 -14.02 18.15
C VAL A 54 25.95 -14.17 19.18
N GLY A 55 26.21 -13.66 20.40
CA GLY A 55 25.37 -13.91 21.57
C GLY A 55 23.86 -13.70 21.32
N LYS A 56 23.04 -14.48 22.04
CA LYS A 56 21.56 -14.57 21.91
C LYS A 56 20.83 -13.23 21.74
N ASN A 57 21.32 -12.15 22.33
CA ASN A 57 20.74 -10.81 22.21
C ASN A 57 20.77 -10.28 20.76
N ILE A 58 21.87 -10.51 20.05
CA ILE A 58 22.05 -10.03 18.67
C ILE A 58 21.16 -10.84 17.73
N THR A 59 21.13 -12.18 17.88
CA THR A 59 20.26 -13.05 17.08
C THR A 59 18.79 -12.70 17.26
N ASN A 60 18.33 -12.51 18.50
CA ASN A 60 16.95 -12.07 18.78
C ASN A 60 16.64 -10.71 18.17
N TRP A 61 17.59 -9.75 18.24
CA TRP A 61 17.41 -8.44 17.62
C TRP A 61 17.27 -8.56 16.10
N ILE A 62 18.10 -9.37 15.44
CA ILE A 62 18.02 -9.61 13.99
C ILE A 62 16.68 -10.24 13.62
N ASP A 63 16.25 -11.30 14.33
CA ASP A 63 14.99 -12.00 14.06
C ASP A 63 13.77 -11.08 14.16
N VAL A 64 13.73 -10.25 15.22
CA VAL A 64 12.64 -9.29 15.44
C VAL A 64 12.62 -8.23 14.34
N ASN A 65 13.78 -7.66 13.98
CA ASN A 65 13.85 -6.64 12.93
C ASN A 65 13.53 -7.20 11.54
N MET A 66 13.99 -8.41 11.20
CA MET A 66 13.64 -9.08 9.95
C MET A 66 12.15 -9.37 9.82
N THR A 67 11.41 -9.40 10.94
CA THR A 67 9.95 -9.58 10.94
C THR A 67 9.21 -8.24 10.92
N ILE A 68 9.62 -7.28 11.75
CA ILE A 68 8.94 -5.98 11.88
C ILE A 68 9.13 -5.11 10.62
N MET A 69 10.31 -5.12 10.00
CA MET A 69 10.60 -4.26 8.84
C MET A 69 9.70 -4.56 7.63
N PRO A 70 9.52 -5.83 7.20
CA PRO A 70 8.51 -6.19 6.21
C PRO A 70 7.09 -5.72 6.54
N LEU A 71 6.67 -5.82 7.81
CA LEU A 71 5.33 -5.43 8.23
C LEU A 71 5.10 -3.92 8.10
N LEU A 72 6.08 -3.11 8.49
CA LEU A 72 6.03 -1.65 8.32
C LEU A 72 6.00 -1.26 6.85
N TRP A 73 6.83 -1.88 6.02
CA TRP A 73 6.81 -1.66 4.58
C TRP A 73 5.52 -2.12 3.92
N LEU A 74 4.96 -3.25 4.36
CA LEU A 74 3.67 -3.75 3.89
C LEU A 74 2.55 -2.75 4.20
N PHE A 75 2.55 -2.17 5.40
CA PHE A 75 1.60 -1.12 5.77
C PHE A 75 1.76 0.11 4.88
N GLY A 76 2.99 0.61 4.71
CA GLY A 76 3.27 1.76 3.83
C GLY A 76 2.87 1.51 2.37
N LEU A 77 3.17 0.33 1.84
CA LEU A 77 2.79 -0.11 0.51
C LEU A 77 1.26 -0.19 0.36
N THR A 78 0.56 -0.67 1.38
CA THR A 78 -0.91 -0.72 1.40
C THR A 78 -1.49 0.69 1.33
N CYS A 79 -1.02 1.61 2.17
CA CYS A 79 -1.45 3.02 2.12
C CYS A 79 -1.14 3.68 0.77
N HIS A 80 0.06 3.45 0.21
CA HIS A 80 0.43 3.98 -1.11
C HIS A 80 -0.45 3.41 -2.22
N GLY A 81 -0.76 2.12 -2.18
CA GLY A 81 -1.69 1.46 -3.11
C GLY A 81 -3.08 2.07 -3.06
N LEU A 82 -3.64 2.27 -1.86
CA LEU A 82 -4.94 2.95 -1.70
C LEU A 82 -4.93 4.36 -2.29
N TYR A 83 -3.85 5.12 -2.10
CA TYR A 83 -3.69 6.45 -2.69
C TYR A 83 -3.63 6.42 -4.22
N VAL A 84 -2.78 5.55 -4.78
CA VAL A 84 -2.60 5.42 -6.23
C VAL A 84 -3.82 4.84 -6.92
N PHE A 85 -4.60 3.98 -6.29
CA PHE A 85 -5.79 3.37 -6.89
C PHE A 85 -7.11 3.98 -6.41
N LYS A 86 -7.10 5.13 -5.74
CA LYS A 86 -8.33 5.83 -5.28
C LYS A 86 -9.41 5.94 -6.36
N ASP A 87 -9.03 6.19 -7.62
CA ASP A 87 -9.96 6.37 -8.75
C ASP A 87 -10.63 5.05 -9.19
N LYS A 88 -10.09 3.88 -8.80
CA LYS A 88 -10.71 2.57 -9.00
C LYS A 88 -11.72 2.24 -7.90
N PHE A 89 -11.60 2.88 -6.72
CA PHE A 89 -12.51 2.71 -5.59
C PHE A 89 -13.75 3.63 -5.66
N ARG A 90 -14.10 4.12 -6.87
CA ARG A 90 -15.34 4.90 -7.15
C ARG A 90 -16.65 4.19 -6.75
N PHE A 91 -16.59 2.91 -6.38
CA PHE A 91 -17.71 2.24 -5.72
C PHE A 91 -18.15 2.96 -4.44
N TYR A 92 -17.22 3.52 -3.66
CA TYR A 92 -17.53 4.28 -2.45
C TYR A 92 -18.26 5.59 -2.78
N GLU A 93 -17.75 6.37 -3.75
CA GLU A 93 -18.41 7.59 -4.22
C GLU A 93 -19.83 7.32 -4.74
N ASN A 94 -20.01 6.24 -5.51
CA ASN A 94 -21.33 5.84 -6.01
C ASN A 94 -22.26 5.36 -4.88
N TRP A 95 -21.73 4.75 -3.82
CA TRP A 95 -22.53 4.38 -2.65
C TRP A 95 -22.93 5.61 -1.84
N GLU A 96 -22.00 6.53 -1.60
CA GLU A 96 -22.23 7.79 -0.89
C GLU A 96 -23.30 8.64 -1.60
N GLN A 97 -23.17 8.78 -2.93
CA GLN A 97 -24.13 9.53 -3.74
C GLN A 97 -25.55 8.95 -3.64
N ARG A 98 -25.68 7.61 -3.62
CA ARG A 98 -26.97 6.94 -3.42
C ARG A 98 -27.57 7.16 -2.04
N GLN A 99 -26.75 7.22 -0.98
CA GLN A 99 -27.25 7.50 0.35
C GLN A 99 -27.73 8.95 0.48
N ILE A 100 -26.99 9.90 -0.09
CA ILE A 100 -27.40 11.33 -0.11
C ILE A 100 -28.73 11.50 -0.83
N GLU A 101 -28.89 10.85 -1.99
CA GLU A 101 -30.13 10.90 -2.78
C GLU A 101 -31.31 10.34 -1.98
N LYS A 102 -31.12 9.21 -1.30
CA LYS A 102 -32.13 8.62 -0.41
C LYS A 102 -32.56 9.56 0.73
N TYR A 103 -31.61 10.21 1.41
CA TYR A 103 -31.95 11.15 2.50
C TYR A 103 -32.63 12.43 1.98
N MET A 104 -32.34 12.87 0.77
CA MET A 104 -33.03 14.01 0.15
C MET A 104 -34.47 13.67 -0.27
N GLU A 105 -34.72 12.44 -0.71
CA GLU A 105 -36.07 11.94 -0.98
C GLU A 105 -36.88 11.80 0.31
N GLU A 106 -36.31 11.19 1.35
CA GLU A 106 -36.96 11.07 2.67
C GLU A 106 -37.29 12.45 3.29
N ASP A 107 -36.39 13.43 3.20
CA ASP A 107 -36.65 14.80 3.69
C ASP A 107 -37.75 15.53 2.89
N ASN A 108 -37.78 15.36 1.56
CA ASN A 108 -38.86 15.92 0.74
C ASN A 108 -40.21 15.28 1.06
N ASP A 109 -40.29 13.94 1.12
CA ASP A 109 -41.54 13.25 1.43
C ASP A 109 -42.06 13.62 2.84
N THR A 110 -41.17 13.77 3.81
CA THR A 110 -41.54 14.19 5.18
C THR A 110 -42.00 15.65 5.24
N LYS A 111 -41.49 16.52 4.36
CA LYS A 111 -41.86 17.94 4.29
C LYS A 111 -43.23 18.18 3.65
N TYR A 112 -43.73 17.23 2.86
CA TYR A 112 -45.04 17.30 2.19
C TYR A 112 -46.12 16.41 2.85
N MET A 113 -45.81 15.78 3.99
CA MET A 113 -46.77 15.14 4.91
C MET A 113 -47.09 16.06 6.09
#